data_AF-A0A520IH80-F1
#
_entry.id   AF-A0A520IH80-F1
#
_cell.length_a   1.000
_cell.length_b   1.000
_cell.length_c   1.000
_cell.angle_alpha   90.00
_cell.angle_beta   90.00
_cell.angle_gamma   90.00
#
_symmetry.space_group_name_H-M   'P 1'
#
loop_
_entity.id
_entity.type
_entity.pdbx_description
1 polymer ?
#
loop_
_entity_poly.entity_id
_entity_poly.type
_entity_poly.pdbx_seq_one_letter_code
_entity_poly.pdbx_strand_id
1 'polypeptide(L)'
;MVSLMNYYRKWLLRTILSILLTVPLMSLDCYAQEFIFKGNRKKDRISFRLIKNLVVIPVYLNNQGPYNFILDTGVGSMLITDPTILDSLQVKKLRKVKVGGAGNGEDLDAYISIIMETRIGHSTLTFTPSAILEEDFFSLSNYLGIPVHGLVGSYFFNSFVVKLKYSTRSLTFYKPGVPVKKKGVALPIEMIFNKPYVRLMLQTQNTDSINARLLIDIGASHALSLEIDNGKKFPVPEKAIAANLGIGFGGLVSGSISRAPILKFGPYEIKNTLVA
;
A
#
# COMPACT_ATOMS: atom_id res chain seq x y z
N MET A 1 -21.20 16.50 63.69
CA MET A 1 -21.22 17.02 62.31
C MET A 1 -20.03 16.55 61.45
N VAL A 2 -18.78 16.56 61.95
CA VAL A 2 -17.57 16.18 61.18
C VAL A 2 -17.53 14.70 60.73
N SER A 3 -18.06 13.78 61.53
CA SER A 3 -18.06 12.33 61.24
C SER A 3 -18.91 11.96 60.00
N LEU A 4 -20.11 12.54 59.88
CA LEU A 4 -21.01 12.30 58.75
C LEU A 4 -20.38 12.79 57.43
N MET A 5 -19.75 13.95 57.45
CA MET A 5 -19.13 14.57 56.28
C MET A 5 -17.94 13.74 55.74
N ASN A 6 -17.17 13.12 56.64
CA ASN A 6 -16.10 12.19 56.26
C ASN A 6 -16.61 10.86 55.69
N TYR A 7 -17.78 10.39 56.15
CA TYR A 7 -18.43 9.19 55.61
C TYR A 7 -18.91 9.44 54.17
N TYR A 8 -19.60 10.54 53.90
CA TYR A 8 -20.02 10.91 52.54
C TYR A 8 -18.84 11.10 51.61
N ARG A 9 -17.75 11.72 52.06
CA ARG A 9 -16.53 11.91 51.26
C ARG A 9 -15.88 10.57 50.90
N LYS A 10 -15.81 9.61 51.82
CA LYS A 10 -15.29 8.25 51.56
C LYS A 10 -16.20 7.45 50.63
N TRP A 11 -17.52 7.59 50.78
CA TRP A 11 -18.49 6.95 49.89
C TRP A 11 -18.36 7.52 48.47
N LEU A 12 -18.35 8.85 48.32
CA LEU A 12 -18.20 9.52 47.03
C LEU A 12 -16.87 9.16 46.33
N LEU A 13 -15.77 9.14 47.08
CA LEU A 13 -14.45 8.70 46.56
C LEU A 13 -14.47 7.25 46.10
N ARG A 14 -15.14 6.35 46.83
CA ARG A 14 -15.29 4.94 46.43
C ARG A 14 -16.13 4.80 45.16
N THR A 15 -17.23 5.55 45.04
CA THR A 15 -18.09 5.52 43.86
C THR A 15 -17.38 6.08 42.63
N ILE A 16 -16.63 7.18 42.79
CA ILE A 16 -15.80 7.76 41.72
C ILE A 16 -14.70 6.78 41.31
N LEU A 17 -14.04 6.13 42.28
CA LEU A 17 -12.99 5.15 42.01
C LEU A 17 -13.54 3.90 41.31
N SER A 18 -14.73 3.42 41.68
CA SER A 18 -15.37 2.30 41.01
C SER A 18 -15.82 2.65 39.58
N ILE A 19 -16.33 3.87 39.35
CA ILE A 19 -16.65 4.35 37.99
C ILE A 19 -15.36 4.46 37.15
N LEU A 20 -14.28 5.02 37.71
CA LEU A 20 -12.98 5.12 37.03
C LEU A 20 -12.36 3.75 36.71
N LEU A 21 -12.62 2.72 37.52
CA LEU A 21 -12.13 1.36 37.30
C LEU A 21 -12.97 0.57 36.28
N THR A 22 -14.26 0.91 36.10
CA THR A 22 -15.16 0.21 35.17
C THR A 22 -15.17 0.78 33.75
N VAL A 23 -14.87 2.07 33.59
CA VAL A 23 -14.84 2.74 32.27
C VAL A 23 -13.72 2.26 31.31
N PRO A 24 -12.53 1.80 31.73
CA PRO A 24 -11.50 1.34 30.80
C PRO A 24 -11.72 -0.10 30.29
N LEU A 25 -12.80 -0.79 30.71
CA LEU A 25 -13.14 -2.14 30.21
C LEU A 25 -14.07 -2.13 28.99
N MET A 26 -14.58 -0.98 28.57
CA MET A 26 -15.18 -0.87 27.25
C MET A 26 -14.05 -0.80 26.23
N SER A 27 -13.66 -1.96 25.70
CA SER A 27 -12.92 -2.03 24.45
C SER A 27 -13.76 -1.33 23.40
N LEU A 28 -13.47 -0.06 23.15
CA LEU A 28 -13.89 0.60 21.93
C LEU A 28 -13.26 -0.21 20.82
N ASP A 29 -14.09 -0.90 20.03
CA ASP A 29 -13.67 -1.45 18.76
C ASP A 29 -13.18 -0.27 17.92
N CYS A 30 -11.86 -0.05 17.96
CA CYS A 30 -11.20 0.87 17.07
C CYS A 30 -11.38 0.24 15.69
N TYR A 31 -12.35 0.74 14.92
CA TYR A 31 -12.53 0.35 13.53
C TYR A 31 -11.27 0.78 12.78
N ALA A 32 -10.32 -0.14 12.68
CA ALA A 32 -9.24 -0.02 11.73
C ALA A 32 -9.87 0.07 10.32
N GLN A 33 -9.22 0.83 9.45
CA GLN A 33 -9.66 1.05 8.08
C GLN A 33 -9.42 -0.22 7.25
N GLU A 34 -10.26 -1.23 7.46
CA GLU A 34 -10.09 -2.58 6.91
C GLU A 34 -11.26 -3.03 6.03
N PHE A 35 -10.91 -3.67 4.92
CA PHE A 35 -11.86 -4.34 4.06
C PHE A 35 -12.40 -5.59 4.75
N ILE A 36 -13.73 -5.72 4.77
CA ILE A 36 -14.43 -6.86 5.35
C ILE A 36 -15.24 -7.59 4.29
N PHE A 37 -15.31 -8.92 4.40
CA PHE A 37 -16.26 -9.69 3.61
C PHE A 37 -17.66 -9.64 4.25
N LYS A 38 -18.69 -9.51 3.41
CA LYS A 38 -20.09 -9.66 3.85
C LYS A 38 -20.37 -11.13 4.25
N GLY A 39 -21.06 -11.31 5.37
CA GLY A 39 -21.47 -12.61 5.91
C GLY A 39 -20.31 -13.55 6.27
N ASN A 40 -20.53 -14.86 6.09
CA ASN A 40 -19.59 -15.91 6.51
C ASN A 40 -18.46 -16.18 5.51
N ARG A 41 -18.28 -15.33 4.50
CA ARG A 41 -17.24 -15.51 3.48
C ARG A 41 -15.85 -15.35 4.10
N LYS A 42 -14.97 -16.31 3.78
CA LYS A 42 -13.58 -16.37 4.28
C LYS A 42 -12.53 -16.07 3.21
N LYS A 43 -12.91 -16.09 1.93
CA LYS A 43 -12.04 -15.82 0.80
C LYS A 43 -12.83 -15.30 -0.39
N ASP A 44 -12.15 -14.61 -1.28
CA ASP A 44 -12.70 -14.24 -2.57
C ASP A 44 -11.62 -14.28 -3.66
N ARG A 45 -12.05 -14.33 -4.92
CA ARG A 45 -11.16 -14.38 -6.08
C ARG A 45 -11.72 -13.50 -7.19
N ILE A 46 -10.86 -12.62 -7.70
CA ILE A 46 -11.14 -11.79 -8.87
C ILE A 46 -10.05 -11.98 -9.92
N SER A 47 -10.41 -11.73 -11.18
CA SER A 47 -9.43 -11.63 -12.27
C SER A 47 -8.85 -10.23 -12.31
N PHE A 48 -7.61 -10.11 -12.80
CA PHE A 48 -6.95 -8.83 -13.02
C PHE A 48 -6.41 -8.74 -14.45
N ARG A 49 -6.13 -7.52 -14.92
CA ARG A 49 -5.37 -7.29 -16.16
C ARG A 49 -3.92 -7.04 -15.80
N LEU A 50 -3.00 -7.66 -16.53
CA LEU A 50 -1.56 -7.42 -16.38
C LEU A 50 -1.10 -6.58 -17.57
N ILE A 51 -0.83 -5.30 -17.34
CA ILE A 51 -0.45 -4.36 -18.40
C ILE A 51 0.83 -3.67 -17.97
N LYS A 52 1.90 -3.80 -18.77
CA LYS A 52 3.23 -3.28 -18.43
C LYS A 52 3.67 -3.63 -16.99
N ASN A 53 3.46 -4.89 -16.61
CA ASN A 53 3.71 -5.48 -15.28
C ASN A 53 2.83 -4.98 -14.13
N LEU A 54 1.95 -4.00 -14.36
CA LEU A 54 1.02 -3.51 -13.35
C LEU A 54 -0.23 -4.39 -13.27
N VAL A 55 -0.63 -4.69 -12.03
CA VAL A 55 -1.83 -5.47 -11.70
C VAL A 55 -3.03 -4.52 -11.61
N VAL A 56 -3.88 -4.53 -12.63
CA VAL A 56 -5.07 -3.67 -12.68
C VAL A 56 -6.31 -4.47 -12.28
N ILE A 57 -7.02 -3.99 -11.25
CA ILE A 57 -8.20 -4.64 -10.68
C ILE A 57 -9.44 -3.74 -10.77
N PRO A 58 -10.65 -4.33 -10.86
CA PRO A 58 -11.89 -3.58 -10.77
C PRO A 58 -12.20 -3.17 -9.32
N VAL A 59 -12.49 -1.88 -9.12
CA VAL A 59 -12.91 -1.31 -7.84
C VAL A 59 -14.23 -0.56 -8.05
N TYR A 60 -15.14 -0.69 -7.10
CA TYR A 60 -16.37 0.10 -7.06
C TYR A 60 -16.29 1.12 -5.94
N LEU A 61 -16.70 2.35 -6.22
CA LEU A 61 -16.71 3.48 -5.29
C LEU A 61 -18.14 4.00 -5.20
N ASN A 62 -18.70 4.15 -3.99
CA ASN A 62 -20.09 4.55 -3.76
C ASN A 62 -21.10 3.82 -4.67
N ASN A 63 -20.91 2.50 -4.84
CA ASN A 63 -21.70 1.62 -5.72
C ASN A 63 -21.62 1.91 -7.23
N GLN A 64 -20.71 2.77 -7.67
CA GLN A 64 -20.42 3.05 -9.08
C GLN A 64 -19.13 2.35 -9.53
N GLY A 65 -19.00 2.09 -10.83
CA GLY A 65 -17.88 1.39 -11.44
C GLY A 65 -18.31 0.18 -12.30
N PRO A 66 -17.39 -0.75 -12.61
CA PRO A 66 -16.04 -0.85 -12.05
C PRO A 66 -15.08 0.19 -12.63
N TYR A 67 -14.31 0.82 -11.76
CA TYR A 67 -13.16 1.64 -12.11
C TYR A 67 -11.90 0.76 -12.13
N ASN A 68 -11.00 1.02 -13.07
CA ASN A 68 -9.68 0.40 -13.13
C ASN A 68 -8.74 1.03 -12.10
N PHE A 69 -8.26 0.22 -11.16
CA PHE A 69 -7.27 0.62 -10.16
C PHE A 69 -6.02 -0.24 -10.28
N ILE A 70 -4.85 0.38 -10.09
CA ILE A 70 -3.60 -0.34 -9.90
C ILE A 70 -3.56 -0.84 -8.46
N LEU A 71 -3.32 -2.14 -8.28
CA LEU A 71 -3.00 -2.70 -6.98
C LEU A 71 -1.52 -2.46 -6.70
N ASP A 72 -1.21 -1.72 -5.63
CA ASP A 72 0.13 -1.20 -5.36
C ASP A 72 0.49 -1.32 -3.86
N THR A 73 1.58 -2.01 -3.52
CA THR A 73 2.06 -2.16 -2.13
C THR A 73 2.86 -0.95 -1.63
N GLY A 74 3.27 -0.05 -2.54
CA GLY A 74 4.01 1.17 -2.25
C GLY A 74 3.14 2.34 -1.77
N VAL A 75 1.82 2.28 -1.94
CA VAL A 75 0.88 3.33 -1.55
C VAL A 75 0.17 3.03 -0.23
N GLY A 76 0.21 3.99 0.70
CA GLY A 76 -0.40 3.86 2.03
C GLY A 76 -1.93 4.02 2.00
N SER A 77 -2.38 5.15 1.47
CA SER A 77 -3.81 5.49 1.31
C SER A 77 -4.28 5.21 -0.12
N MET A 78 -5.59 5.08 -0.31
CA MET A 78 -6.17 5.06 -1.65
C MET A 78 -5.89 6.40 -2.34
N LEU A 79 -5.48 6.34 -3.61
CA LEU A 79 -5.26 7.52 -4.43
C LEU A 79 -6.20 7.49 -5.63
N ILE A 80 -6.93 8.58 -5.86
CA ILE A 80 -7.67 8.82 -7.09
C ILE A 80 -6.81 9.69 -8.00
N THR A 81 -6.45 9.15 -9.15
CA THR A 81 -5.58 9.83 -10.14
C THR A 81 -6.38 10.59 -11.17
N ASP A 82 -7.59 10.13 -11.46
CA ASP A 82 -8.51 10.77 -12.39
C ASP A 82 -9.61 11.51 -11.62
N PRO A 83 -9.52 12.85 -11.46
CA PRO A 83 -10.51 13.62 -10.73
C PRO A 83 -11.87 13.68 -11.44
N THR A 84 -12.00 13.29 -12.71
CA THR A 84 -13.27 13.35 -13.45
C THR A 84 -14.31 12.39 -12.88
N ILE A 85 -13.90 11.33 -12.19
CA ILE A 85 -14.84 10.39 -11.57
C ILE A 85 -15.57 11.03 -10.38
N LEU A 86 -15.08 12.12 -9.80
CA LEU A 86 -15.64 12.71 -8.58
C LEU A 86 -17.06 13.26 -8.76
N ASP A 87 -17.36 13.81 -9.94
CA ASP A 87 -18.67 14.36 -10.26
C ASP A 87 -19.75 13.29 -10.14
N SER A 88 -19.42 12.07 -10.56
CA SER A 88 -20.29 10.92 -10.44
C SER A 88 -20.42 10.44 -8.99
N LEU A 89 -19.33 10.48 -8.21
CA LEU A 89 -19.28 9.91 -6.86
C LEU A 89 -19.89 10.79 -5.77
N GLN A 90 -20.20 12.06 -6.06
CA GLN A 90 -20.73 13.06 -5.10
C GLN A 90 -19.84 13.22 -3.85
N VAL A 91 -18.52 13.17 -4.05
CA VAL A 91 -17.53 13.18 -2.98
C VAL A 91 -17.06 14.61 -2.66
N LYS A 92 -17.02 14.96 -1.37
CA LYS A 92 -16.60 16.30 -0.91
C LYS A 92 -15.08 16.38 -0.75
N LYS A 93 -14.44 17.36 -1.38
CA LYS A 93 -13.03 17.69 -1.12
C LYS A 93 -12.92 18.35 0.27
N LEU A 94 -12.13 17.79 1.19
CA LEU A 94 -12.05 18.26 2.58
C LEU A 94 -10.91 19.26 2.80
N ARG A 95 -9.67 18.84 2.48
CA ARG A 95 -8.48 19.69 2.64
C ARG A 95 -7.49 19.44 1.51
N LYS A 96 -6.78 20.47 1.10
CA LYS A 96 -5.66 20.37 0.16
C LYS A 96 -4.41 19.92 0.91
N VAL A 97 -3.65 19.00 0.31
CA VAL A 97 -2.40 18.44 0.83
C VAL A 97 -1.42 18.25 -0.33
N LYS A 98 -0.15 18.10 0.01
CA LYS A 98 0.89 17.68 -0.94
C LYS A 98 1.14 16.18 -0.84
N VAL A 99 1.24 15.51 -1.98
CA VAL A 99 1.52 14.07 -2.09
C VAL A 99 2.80 13.90 -2.89
N GLY A 100 3.83 13.37 -2.24
CA GLY A 100 5.12 13.06 -2.86
C GLY A 100 5.25 11.58 -3.23
N GLY A 101 6.20 11.29 -4.11
CA GLY A 101 6.67 9.94 -4.40
C GLY A 101 7.86 9.96 -5.37
N ALA A 102 8.15 8.83 -6.03
CA ALA A 102 9.35 8.70 -6.86
C ALA A 102 9.35 9.70 -8.04
N GLY A 103 10.49 10.33 -8.34
CA GLY A 103 10.62 11.33 -9.40
C GLY A 103 11.39 12.56 -8.93
N ASN A 104 11.84 13.37 -9.89
CA ASN A 104 12.64 14.58 -9.63
C ASN A 104 11.79 15.88 -9.57
N GLY A 105 10.49 15.80 -9.81
CA GLY A 105 9.57 16.93 -9.78
C GLY A 105 9.03 17.23 -8.38
N GLU A 106 8.18 18.25 -8.31
CA GLU A 106 7.59 18.71 -7.07
C GLU A 106 6.48 17.78 -6.56
N ASP A 107 6.24 17.81 -5.25
CA ASP A 107 5.08 17.17 -4.65
C ASP A 107 3.79 17.69 -5.30
N LEU A 108 2.87 16.77 -5.58
CA LEU A 108 1.63 17.09 -6.25
C LEU A 108 0.56 17.56 -5.29
N ASP A 109 -0.25 18.49 -5.78
CA ASP A 109 -1.43 18.96 -5.11
C ASP A 109 -2.56 17.92 -5.18
N ALA A 110 -3.11 17.59 -4.01
CA ALA A 110 -4.21 16.65 -3.87
C ALA A 110 -5.21 17.12 -2.80
N TYR A 111 -6.45 16.65 -2.91
CA TYR A 111 -7.47 16.80 -1.89
C TYR A 111 -7.64 15.52 -1.10
N ILE A 112 -7.66 15.63 0.22
CA ILE A 112 -8.14 14.54 1.07
C ILE A 112 -9.66 14.52 1.02
N SER A 113 -10.21 13.32 0.90
CA SER A 113 -11.64 13.06 1.00
C SER A 113 -11.93 11.70 1.63
N ILE A 114 -13.23 11.43 1.85
CA ILE A 114 -13.76 10.18 2.38
C ILE A 114 -14.76 9.63 1.37
N ILE A 115 -14.46 8.45 0.83
CA ILE A 115 -15.39 7.69 -0.01
C ILE A 115 -16.24 6.81 0.91
N MET A 116 -17.56 6.88 0.79
CA MET A 116 -18.48 6.24 1.73
C MET A 116 -18.38 4.71 1.68
N GLU A 117 -18.32 4.15 0.47
CA GLU A 117 -18.18 2.70 0.27
C GLU A 117 -17.16 2.42 -0.84
N THR A 118 -16.13 1.63 -0.52
CA THR A 118 -15.18 1.10 -1.50
C THR A 118 -15.33 -0.42 -1.53
N ARG A 119 -15.51 -1.00 -2.71
CA ARG A 119 -15.73 -2.45 -2.88
C ARG A 119 -14.77 -3.06 -3.88
N ILE A 120 -14.12 -4.15 -3.46
CA ILE A 120 -13.22 -4.98 -4.27
C ILE A 120 -13.71 -6.41 -4.20
N GLY A 121 -14.19 -6.95 -5.32
CA GLY A 121 -14.91 -8.23 -5.32
C GLY A 121 -16.11 -8.19 -4.37
N HIS A 122 -16.15 -9.13 -3.42
CA HIS A 122 -17.15 -9.24 -2.35
C HIS A 122 -16.67 -8.66 -1.01
N SER A 123 -15.60 -7.88 -1.00
CA SER A 123 -15.13 -7.16 0.19
C SER A 123 -15.44 -5.67 0.10
N THR A 124 -15.80 -5.09 1.23
CA THR A 124 -16.17 -3.68 1.36
C THR A 124 -15.35 -3.01 2.45
N LEU A 125 -14.92 -1.78 2.20
CA LEU A 125 -14.37 -0.84 3.16
C LEU A 125 -15.28 0.38 3.24
N THR A 126 -15.77 0.71 4.43
CA THR A 126 -16.61 1.90 4.65
C THR A 126 -15.77 3.10 5.05
N PHE A 127 -16.16 4.31 4.64
CA PHE A 127 -15.48 5.57 4.98
C PHE A 127 -13.99 5.60 4.59
N THR A 128 -13.67 5.21 3.35
CA THR A 128 -12.29 5.10 2.86
C THR A 128 -11.62 6.47 2.72
N PRO A 129 -10.59 6.80 3.53
CA PRO A 129 -9.79 7.99 3.34
C PRO A 129 -9.05 7.87 2.01
N SER A 130 -9.21 8.88 1.17
CA SER A 130 -8.64 8.89 -0.18
C SER A 130 -7.96 10.23 -0.43
N ALA A 131 -6.78 10.20 -1.02
CA ALA A 131 -6.19 11.37 -1.66
C ALA A 131 -6.71 11.43 -3.10
N ILE A 132 -7.00 12.62 -3.60
CA ILE A 132 -7.50 12.85 -4.95
C ILE A 132 -6.64 13.90 -5.59
N LEU A 133 -5.95 13.58 -6.67
CA LEU A 133 -5.14 14.56 -7.38
C LEU A 133 -6.01 15.69 -7.91
N GLU A 134 -5.46 16.91 -7.90
CA GLU A 134 -6.14 18.07 -8.47
C GLU A 134 -6.22 17.99 -10.00
N GLU A 135 -5.19 17.44 -10.63
CA GLU A 135 -5.08 17.22 -12.07
C GLU A 135 -4.54 15.82 -12.38
N ASP A 136 -4.82 15.28 -13.57
CA ASP A 136 -4.23 14.02 -14.06
C ASP A 136 -2.79 14.25 -14.55
N PHE A 137 -1.89 14.59 -13.61
CA PHE A 137 -0.47 14.81 -13.91
C PHE A 137 0.23 13.58 -14.49
N PHE A 138 -0.27 12.38 -14.18
CA PHE A 138 0.46 11.17 -14.52
C PHE A 138 0.17 10.65 -15.90
N SER A 139 -0.97 11.03 -16.50
CA SER A 139 -1.40 10.43 -17.76
C SER A 139 -1.23 8.89 -17.72
N LEU A 140 -1.47 8.27 -16.54
CA LEU A 140 -1.27 6.83 -16.34
C LEU A 140 -2.10 6.06 -17.36
N SER A 141 -3.27 6.61 -17.66
CA SER A 141 -4.17 6.12 -18.69
C SER A 141 -3.50 6.07 -20.07
N ASN A 142 -2.78 7.12 -20.45
CA ASN A 142 -2.03 7.19 -21.71
C ASN A 142 -0.85 6.21 -21.71
N TYR A 143 -0.12 6.11 -20.60
CA TYR A 143 0.99 5.17 -20.49
C TYR A 143 0.51 3.71 -20.58
N LEU A 144 -0.60 3.35 -19.94
CA LEU A 144 -1.12 1.98 -19.94
C LEU A 144 -2.04 1.67 -21.13
N GLY A 145 -2.49 2.68 -21.88
CA GLY A 145 -3.42 2.52 -23.01
C GLY A 145 -4.83 2.12 -22.59
N ILE A 146 -5.19 2.28 -21.32
CA ILE A 146 -6.53 2.06 -20.77
C ILE A 146 -6.81 3.12 -19.71
N PRO A 147 -8.07 3.50 -19.44
CA PRO A 147 -8.38 4.39 -18.33
C PRO A 147 -7.90 3.82 -16.99
N VAL A 148 -7.21 4.62 -16.19
CA VAL A 148 -6.75 4.30 -14.82
C VAL A 148 -7.25 5.40 -13.90
N HIS A 149 -8.05 5.02 -12.92
CA HIS A 149 -8.76 5.98 -12.07
C HIS A 149 -8.11 6.14 -10.71
N GLY A 150 -7.23 5.22 -10.31
CA GLY A 150 -6.54 5.31 -9.04
C GLY A 150 -5.65 4.13 -8.70
N LEU A 151 -5.13 4.16 -7.48
CA LEU A 151 -4.31 3.12 -6.87
C LEU A 151 -4.92 2.70 -5.54
N VAL A 152 -4.81 1.40 -5.25
CA VAL A 152 -5.21 0.81 -3.98
C VAL A 152 -4.04 0.02 -3.40
N GLY A 153 -3.73 0.31 -2.14
CA GLY A 153 -2.59 -0.30 -1.47
C GLY A 153 -2.90 -0.77 -0.07
N SER A 154 -2.24 -0.18 0.93
CA SER A 154 -2.10 -0.80 2.24
C SER A 154 -3.43 -1.13 2.93
N TYR A 155 -4.51 -0.36 2.73
CA TYR A 155 -5.83 -0.75 3.27
C TYR A 155 -6.25 -2.17 2.82
N PHE A 156 -6.05 -2.52 1.55
CA PHE A 156 -6.39 -3.86 1.06
C PHE A 156 -5.42 -4.92 1.58
N PHE A 157 -4.11 -4.64 1.56
CA PHE A 157 -3.08 -5.60 2.00
C PHE A 157 -3.08 -5.88 3.50
N ASN A 158 -3.42 -4.90 4.32
CA ASN A 158 -3.56 -5.08 5.76
C ASN A 158 -4.79 -5.91 6.13
N SER A 159 -5.81 -5.88 5.28
CA SER A 159 -7.08 -6.56 5.54
C SER A 159 -7.06 -8.05 5.21
N PHE A 160 -6.15 -8.49 4.32
CA PHE A 160 -6.21 -9.84 3.75
C PHE A 160 -4.85 -10.51 3.59
N VAL A 161 -4.85 -11.84 3.68
CA VAL A 161 -3.77 -12.65 3.10
C VAL A 161 -3.98 -12.67 1.59
N VAL A 162 -3.06 -12.04 0.85
CA VAL A 162 -3.17 -11.86 -0.60
C VAL A 162 -2.33 -12.90 -1.37
N LYS A 163 -2.93 -13.48 -2.41
CA LYS A 163 -2.29 -14.41 -3.36
C LYS A 163 -2.49 -13.92 -4.79
N LEU A 164 -1.41 -13.45 -5.40
CA LEU A 164 -1.34 -13.15 -6.83
C LEU A 164 -0.88 -14.39 -7.61
N LYS A 165 -1.60 -14.72 -8.68
CA LYS A 165 -1.18 -15.75 -9.65
C LYS A 165 -1.15 -15.12 -11.04
N TYR A 166 0.04 -14.71 -11.46
CA TYR A 166 0.28 -14.02 -12.75
C TYR A 166 -0.07 -14.88 -13.96
N SER A 167 0.26 -16.18 -13.95
CA SER A 167 -0.01 -17.08 -15.10
C SER A 167 -1.50 -17.19 -15.45
N THR A 168 -2.38 -17.19 -14.45
CA THR A 168 -3.84 -17.22 -14.66
C THR A 168 -4.50 -15.87 -14.38
N ARG A 169 -3.71 -14.79 -14.23
CA ARG A 169 -4.16 -13.42 -14.00
C ARG A 169 -5.26 -13.30 -12.93
N SER A 170 -5.04 -13.97 -11.79
CA SER A 170 -6.03 -14.02 -10.72
C SER A 170 -5.48 -13.58 -9.38
N LEU A 171 -6.24 -12.73 -8.71
CA LEU A 171 -6.03 -12.25 -7.35
C LEU A 171 -6.99 -13.01 -6.43
N THR A 172 -6.45 -13.77 -5.49
CA THR A 172 -7.23 -14.43 -4.43
C THR A 172 -6.83 -13.84 -3.09
N PHE A 173 -7.80 -13.49 -2.26
CA PHE A 173 -7.54 -12.88 -0.97
C PHE A 173 -8.42 -13.54 0.10
N TYR A 174 -7.84 -13.74 1.28
CA TYR A 174 -8.41 -14.54 2.37
C TYR A 174 -8.44 -13.71 3.65
N LYS A 175 -9.43 -13.94 4.51
CA LYS A 175 -9.41 -13.39 5.87
C LYS A 175 -8.12 -13.87 6.59
N PRO A 176 -7.52 -13.02 7.44
CA PRO A 176 -6.45 -13.47 8.34
C PRO A 176 -6.86 -14.73 9.11
N GLY A 177 -5.91 -15.64 9.36
CA GLY A 177 -6.16 -16.92 10.05
C GLY A 177 -6.72 -18.05 9.18
N VAL A 178 -7.16 -17.79 7.94
CA VAL A 178 -7.57 -18.85 7.02
C VAL A 178 -6.34 -19.62 6.54
N PRO A 179 -6.28 -20.96 6.69
CA PRO A 179 -5.15 -21.75 6.20
C PRO A 179 -5.02 -21.64 4.67
N VAL A 180 -3.83 -21.24 4.20
CA VAL A 180 -3.52 -21.13 2.76
C VAL A 180 -2.41 -22.10 2.42
N LYS A 181 -2.61 -22.93 1.38
CA LYS A 181 -1.56 -23.78 0.83
C LYS A 181 -0.47 -22.90 0.19
N LYS A 182 0.67 -22.83 0.86
CA LYS A 182 1.88 -22.14 0.39
C LYS A 182 2.69 -23.11 -0.48
N LYS A 183 3.24 -22.63 -1.59
CA LYS A 183 4.24 -23.32 -2.41
C LYS A 183 5.48 -22.43 -2.44
N GLY A 184 6.67 -23.01 -2.37
CA GLY A 184 7.93 -22.27 -2.33
C GLY A 184 8.35 -21.93 -0.90
N VAL A 185 9.20 -20.91 -0.78
CA VAL A 185 9.80 -20.49 0.50
C VAL A 185 9.09 -19.26 1.04
N ALA A 186 8.88 -19.23 2.36
CA ALA A 186 8.42 -18.05 3.06
C ALA A 186 9.61 -17.16 3.40
N LEU A 187 9.52 -15.88 3.02
CA LEU A 187 10.47 -14.87 3.46
C LEU A 187 9.82 -14.01 4.55
N PRO A 188 10.56 -13.68 5.62
CA PRO A 188 10.08 -12.74 6.63
C PRO A 188 9.93 -11.36 5.98
N ILE A 189 8.77 -10.74 6.20
CA ILE A 189 8.49 -9.37 5.79
C ILE A 189 8.54 -8.48 7.04
N GLU A 190 9.27 -7.39 6.95
CA GLU A 190 9.33 -6.32 7.95
C GLU A 190 8.40 -5.20 7.51
N MET A 191 7.42 -4.82 8.34
CA MET A 191 6.53 -3.70 8.05
C MET A 191 7.09 -2.42 8.65
N ILE A 192 7.38 -1.43 7.80
CA ILE A 192 7.88 -0.12 8.24
C ILE A 192 6.98 0.95 7.63
N PHE A 193 6.34 1.77 8.46
CA PHE A 193 5.36 2.78 8.02
C PHE A 193 4.33 2.22 7.02
N ASN A 194 3.83 1.01 7.30
CA ASN A 194 2.86 0.30 6.47
C ASN A 194 3.33 -0.16 5.08
N LYS A 195 4.64 -0.13 4.84
CA LYS A 195 5.28 -0.64 3.63
C LYS A 195 5.99 -1.97 3.90
N PRO A 196 5.85 -2.97 3.01
CA PRO A 196 6.45 -4.29 3.21
C PRO A 196 7.89 -4.35 2.73
N TYR A 197 8.84 -4.59 3.63
CA TYR A 197 10.25 -4.76 3.31
C TYR A 197 10.71 -6.21 3.47
N VAL A 198 11.65 -6.63 2.64
CA VAL A 198 12.37 -7.90 2.76
C VAL A 198 13.87 -7.63 2.83
N ARG A 199 14.60 -8.46 3.57
CA ARG A 199 16.07 -8.41 3.61
C ARG A 199 16.63 -9.48 2.71
N LEU A 200 17.34 -9.06 1.67
CA LEU A 200 17.94 -9.94 0.68
C LEU A 200 19.42 -9.63 0.53
N MET A 201 20.20 -10.67 0.27
CA MET A 201 21.62 -10.51 -0.05
C MET A 201 21.78 -10.30 -1.56
N LEU A 202 22.47 -9.24 -1.95
CA LEU A 202 22.85 -9.01 -3.34
C LEU A 202 24.37 -8.82 -3.47
N GLN A 203 24.91 -9.17 -4.61
CA GLN A 203 26.25 -8.76 -5.02
C GLN A 203 26.12 -7.63 -6.03
N THR A 204 26.94 -6.59 -5.87
CA THR A 204 27.11 -5.58 -6.92
C THR A 204 28.41 -5.85 -7.67
N GLN A 205 28.66 -5.14 -8.76
CA GLN A 205 29.90 -5.35 -9.52
C GLN A 205 31.15 -4.84 -8.79
N ASN A 206 30.98 -3.88 -7.86
CA ASN A 206 32.09 -3.14 -7.25
C ASN A 206 32.16 -3.32 -5.72
N THR A 207 31.17 -3.98 -5.11
CA THR A 207 31.12 -4.22 -3.66
C THR A 207 30.98 -5.70 -3.37
N ASP A 208 31.47 -6.10 -2.20
CA ASP A 208 31.10 -7.36 -1.59
C ASP A 208 29.58 -7.49 -1.43
N SER A 209 29.14 -8.67 -0.99
CA SER A 209 27.73 -8.97 -0.79
C SER A 209 27.08 -8.00 0.21
N ILE A 210 26.07 -7.27 -0.23
CA ILE A 210 25.28 -6.33 0.58
C ILE A 210 24.02 -7.04 1.07
N ASN A 211 23.69 -6.88 2.35
CA ASN A 211 22.38 -7.28 2.88
C ASN A 211 21.40 -6.09 2.81
N ALA A 212 20.70 -5.96 1.69
CA ALA A 212 19.82 -4.84 1.45
C ALA A 212 18.42 -5.05 2.03
N ARG A 213 17.86 -3.96 2.55
CA ARG A 213 16.44 -3.86 2.88
C ARG A 213 15.70 -3.32 1.67
N LEU A 214 14.90 -4.17 1.03
CA LEU A 214 14.24 -3.88 -0.23
C LEU A 214 12.72 -3.80 -0.01
N LEU A 215 12.10 -2.79 -0.61
CA LEU A 215 10.65 -2.66 -0.65
C LEU A 215 10.08 -3.73 -1.59
N ILE A 216 9.05 -4.46 -1.15
CA ILE A 216 8.25 -5.29 -2.04
C ILE A 216 7.23 -4.38 -2.71
N ASP A 217 7.50 -4.01 -3.95
CA ASP A 217 6.69 -3.07 -4.72
C ASP A 217 6.09 -3.74 -5.97
N ILE A 218 4.78 -3.94 -5.98
CA ILE A 218 4.05 -4.46 -7.15
C ILE A 218 3.59 -3.35 -8.10
N GLY A 219 3.69 -2.07 -7.69
CA GLY A 219 3.45 -0.87 -8.48
C GLY A 219 4.68 -0.41 -9.28
N ALA A 220 5.84 -1.03 -9.05
CA ALA A 220 7.07 -0.76 -9.79
C ALA A 220 7.21 -1.62 -11.06
N SER A 221 7.85 -1.07 -12.09
CA SER A 221 8.14 -1.77 -13.36
C SER A 221 9.49 -2.48 -13.39
N HIS A 222 10.43 -2.07 -12.53
CA HIS A 222 11.79 -2.63 -12.44
C HIS A 222 11.86 -3.81 -11.49
N ALA A 223 12.76 -4.76 -11.78
CA ALA A 223 12.96 -5.95 -10.96
C ALA A 223 13.66 -5.65 -9.62
N LEU A 224 14.58 -4.69 -9.62
CA LEU A 224 15.30 -4.21 -8.45
C LEU A 224 15.64 -2.73 -8.69
N SER A 225 15.31 -1.87 -7.73
CA SER A 225 15.66 -0.44 -7.72
C SER A 225 16.50 -0.16 -6.48
N LEU A 226 17.69 0.42 -6.65
CA LEU A 226 18.60 0.75 -5.56
C LEU A 226 18.81 2.26 -5.49
N GLU A 227 18.09 2.92 -4.58
CA GLU A 227 18.08 4.38 -4.52
C GLU A 227 19.03 4.94 -3.47
N ILE A 228 19.06 4.34 -2.28
CA ILE A 228 19.74 4.89 -1.10
C ILE A 228 20.62 3.82 -0.45
N ASP A 229 21.86 4.20 -0.13
CA ASP A 229 22.77 3.48 0.76
C ASP A 229 23.25 4.41 1.89
N ASN A 230 23.02 4.02 3.15
CA ASN A 230 23.41 4.80 4.34
C ASN A 230 23.06 6.30 4.29
N GLY A 231 21.88 6.63 3.78
CA GLY A 231 21.39 8.02 3.69
C GLY A 231 21.96 8.83 2.52
N LYS A 232 22.77 8.21 1.65
CA LYS A 232 23.27 8.81 0.41
C LYS A 232 22.72 8.05 -0.80
N LYS A 233 22.81 8.63 -1.99
CA LYS A 233 22.47 7.93 -3.23
C LYS A 233 23.30 6.66 -3.36
N PHE A 234 22.67 5.56 -3.77
CA PHE A 234 23.36 4.31 -3.99
C PHE A 234 24.48 4.49 -5.05
N PRO A 235 25.68 3.93 -4.85
CA PRO A 235 26.78 4.10 -5.79
C PRO A 235 26.47 3.46 -7.15
N VAL A 236 26.65 4.22 -8.22
CA VAL A 236 26.44 3.74 -9.60
C VAL A 236 27.63 2.85 -10.01
N PRO A 237 27.41 1.60 -10.43
CA PRO A 237 28.50 0.72 -10.90
C PRO A 237 29.16 1.24 -12.18
N GLU A 238 30.42 0.85 -12.43
CA GLU A 238 31.15 1.25 -13.65
C GLU A 238 30.45 0.78 -14.93
N LYS A 239 29.89 -0.44 -14.92
CA LYS A 239 29.13 -0.99 -16.05
C LYS A 239 27.64 -0.68 -15.90
N ALA A 240 27.32 0.60 -15.85
CA ALA A 240 25.94 1.11 -15.86
C ALA A 240 25.68 1.99 -17.08
N ILE A 241 24.43 2.02 -17.52
CA ILE A 241 23.98 2.81 -18.67
C ILE A 241 22.98 3.84 -18.15
N ALA A 242 23.26 5.13 -18.38
CA ALA A 242 22.31 6.20 -18.05
C ALA A 242 21.00 5.98 -18.80
N ALA A 243 19.88 6.05 -18.07
CA ALA A 243 18.57 5.74 -18.63
C ALA A 243 17.45 6.54 -17.94
N ASN A 244 16.34 6.68 -18.65
CA ASN A 244 15.06 7.03 -18.06
C ASN A 244 14.47 5.77 -17.41
N LEU A 245 14.34 5.79 -16.07
CA LEU A 245 13.80 4.69 -15.27
C LEU A 245 12.26 4.70 -15.26
N GLY A 246 11.61 5.71 -15.81
CA GLY A 246 10.16 5.77 -15.97
C GLY A 246 9.57 7.07 -15.45
N ILE A 247 8.30 7.02 -15.12
CA ILE A 247 7.53 8.14 -14.59
C ILE A 247 6.98 7.69 -13.24
N GLY A 248 7.36 8.38 -12.17
CA GLY A 248 6.79 8.20 -10.84
C GLY A 248 5.92 9.38 -10.43
N PHE A 249 5.55 9.44 -9.15
CA PHE A 249 4.68 10.49 -8.60
C PHE A 249 5.23 11.92 -8.76
N GLY A 250 6.55 12.09 -8.74
CA GLY A 250 7.21 13.36 -9.02
C GLY A 250 7.57 13.54 -10.50
N GLY A 251 6.98 12.80 -11.44
CA GLY A 251 7.35 12.87 -12.85
C GLY A 251 8.53 11.97 -13.23
N LEU A 252 9.36 12.42 -14.18
CA LEU A 252 10.44 11.60 -14.76
C LEU A 252 11.45 11.15 -13.69
N VAL A 253 11.77 9.86 -13.69
CA VAL A 253 12.79 9.24 -12.84
C VAL A 253 14.01 8.97 -13.71
N SER A 254 15.05 9.76 -13.55
CA SER A 254 16.33 9.53 -14.23
C SER A 254 17.28 8.74 -13.34
N GLY A 255 18.03 7.82 -13.92
CA GLY A 255 19.01 7.02 -13.18
C GLY A 255 19.92 6.22 -14.11
N SER A 256 20.37 5.06 -13.67
CA SER A 256 21.29 4.22 -14.45
C SER A 256 20.89 2.75 -14.32
N ILE A 257 20.82 2.06 -15.44
CA ILE A 257 20.53 0.62 -15.46
C ILE A 257 21.85 -0.15 -15.44
N SER A 258 21.92 -1.14 -14.57
CA SER A 258 23.04 -2.07 -14.49
C SER A 258 22.54 -3.50 -14.24
N ARG A 259 23.47 -4.41 -13.90
CA ARG A 259 23.13 -5.78 -13.50
C ARG A 259 23.86 -6.16 -12.22
N ALA A 260 23.10 -6.68 -11.26
CA ALA A 260 23.61 -7.37 -10.08
C ALA A 260 24.00 -8.81 -10.47
N PRO A 261 25.26 -9.23 -10.26
CA PRO A 261 25.69 -10.59 -10.58
C PRO A 261 24.86 -11.65 -9.89
N ILE A 262 24.53 -11.45 -8.61
CA ILE A 262 23.75 -12.39 -7.79
C ILE A 262 22.76 -11.63 -6.91
N LEU A 263 21.51 -12.05 -6.92
CA LEU A 263 20.50 -11.73 -5.91
C LEU A 263 20.04 -13.02 -5.25
N LYS A 264 20.23 -13.15 -3.94
CA LYS A 264 19.76 -14.31 -3.17
C LYS A 264 18.36 -14.05 -2.63
N PHE A 265 17.43 -14.90 -3.04
CA PHE A 265 16.02 -14.86 -2.64
C PHE A 265 15.68 -16.17 -1.92
N GLY A 266 15.83 -16.18 -0.59
CA GLY A 266 15.74 -17.43 0.19
C GLY A 266 16.81 -18.44 -0.29
N PRO A 267 16.44 -19.68 -0.66
CA PRO A 267 17.39 -20.67 -1.15
C PRO A 267 17.77 -20.48 -2.63
N TYR A 268 17.15 -19.52 -3.32
CA TYR A 268 17.36 -19.33 -4.76
C TYR A 268 18.42 -18.26 -5.01
N GLU A 269 19.28 -18.51 -5.99
CA GLU A 269 20.21 -17.52 -6.51
C GLU A 269 19.77 -17.09 -7.92
N ILE A 270 19.44 -15.81 -8.07
CA ILE A 270 19.07 -15.21 -9.34
C ILE A 270 20.30 -14.49 -9.88
N LYS A 271 20.75 -14.90 -11.06
CA LYS A 271 21.96 -14.34 -11.69
C LYS A 271 21.61 -13.22 -12.64
N ASN A 272 22.49 -12.22 -12.73
CA ASN A 272 22.41 -11.12 -13.72
C ASN A 272 21.09 -10.33 -13.68
N THR A 273 20.55 -10.09 -12.49
CA THR A 273 19.31 -9.33 -12.27
C THR A 273 19.48 -7.89 -12.75
N LEU A 274 18.52 -7.36 -13.51
CA LEU A 274 18.49 -5.95 -13.89
C LEU A 274 18.27 -5.08 -12.65
N VAL A 275 19.09 -4.04 -12.52
CA VAL A 275 19.03 -3.07 -11.43
C VAL A 275 18.87 -1.69 -12.02
N ALA A 276 17.91 -0.94 -11.48
CA ALA A 276 17.69 0.48 -11.74
C ALA A 276 18.24 1.34 -10.59
#